data_AF-A0A7S2J0H0-F1
#
_entry.id   AF-A0A7S2J0H0-F1
#
_cell.length_a   1.000
_cell.length_b   1.000
_cell.length_c   1.000
_cell.angle_alpha   90.00
_cell.angle_beta   90.00
_cell.angle_gamma   90.00
#
_symmetry.space_group_name_H-M   'P 1'
#
loop_
_entity.id
_entity.type
_entity.pdbx_description
1 polymer ?
#
loop_
_entity_poly.entity_id
_entity_poly.type
_entity_poly.pdbx_seq_one_letter_code
_entity_poly.pdbx_strand_id
1 'polypeptide(L)'
;ASRTLMSAPPGLPPPYPVINTKPTGPAVVWNFMFWDYCRLVLGAAVGGVVGFAGGKPVRRQGSFYMAGLSTFVCFAASFQSSYLRLVGQRPNEKECKAVGVEFKKPSFC
;
A
#
# COMPACT_ATOMS: atom_id res chain seq x y z
N ALA A 1 13.69 -12.80 -9.83
CA ALA A 1 12.25 -13.06 -9.70
C ALA A 1 11.57 -11.83 -9.09
N SER A 2 11.42 -10.78 -9.89
CA SER A 2 10.81 -9.52 -9.48
C SER A 2 9.36 -9.55 -9.92
N ARG A 3 8.40 -9.64 -8.98
CA ARG A 3 6.97 -9.50 -9.27
C ARG A 3 6.74 -8.08 -9.76
N THR A 4 6.76 -7.92 -11.08
CA THR A 4 6.15 -6.80 -11.79
C THR A 4 4.75 -6.61 -11.25
N LEU A 5 4.44 -5.35 -10.92
CA LEU A 5 3.08 -4.87 -10.74
C LEU A 5 2.29 -5.30 -11.98
N MET A 6 1.48 -6.35 -11.87
CA MET A 6 0.35 -6.59 -12.76
C MET A 6 -0.65 -5.45 -12.54
N SER A 7 -0.32 -4.25 -13.05
CA SER A 7 -1.36 -3.37 -13.53
C SER A 7 -1.94 -4.07 -14.75
N ALA A 8 -3.25 -4.34 -14.73
CA ALA A 8 -3.94 -4.85 -15.90
C ALA A 8 -3.56 -4.00 -17.15
N PRO A 9 -3.43 -4.61 -18.34
CA PRO A 9 -3.20 -3.85 -19.56
C PRO A 9 -4.27 -2.75 -19.69
N PRO A 10 -3.88 -1.55 -20.17
CA PRO A 10 -4.81 -0.43 -20.28
C PRO A 10 -5.97 -0.83 -21.19
N GLY A 11 -7.15 -1.06 -20.61
CA GLY A 11 -8.37 -1.45 -21.34
C GLY A 11 -9.09 -2.68 -20.81
N LEU A 12 -8.51 -3.49 -19.91
CA LEU A 12 -9.25 -4.59 -19.28
C LEU A 12 -10.16 -4.05 -18.16
N PRO A 13 -11.44 -4.45 -18.10
CA PRO A 13 -12.30 -4.08 -16.97
C PRO A 13 -11.69 -4.59 -15.66
N PRO A 14 -11.81 -3.82 -14.57
CA PRO A 14 -11.23 -4.18 -13.28
C PRO A 14 -11.80 -5.53 -12.80
N PRO A 15 -10.94 -6.45 -12.31
CA PRO A 15 -11.36 -7.78 -11.90
C PRO A 15 -12.25 -7.79 -10.65
N TYR A 16 -12.23 -6.73 -9.86
CA TYR A 16 -13.06 -6.56 -8.66
C TYR A 16 -14.02 -5.37 -8.82
N PRO A 17 -15.14 -5.35 -8.08
CA PRO A 17 -16.07 -4.23 -8.12
C PRO A 17 -15.36 -2.91 -7.79
N VAL A 18 -15.61 -1.89 -8.61
CA VAL A 18 -15.04 -0.56 -8.43
C VAL A 18 -15.88 0.19 -7.40
N ILE A 19 -15.25 0.68 -6.34
CA ILE A 19 -15.90 1.51 -5.34
C ILE A 19 -15.81 2.98 -5.74
N ASN A 20 -14.63 3.40 -6.18
CA ASN A 20 -14.38 4.75 -6.64
C ASN A 20 -13.39 4.75 -7.80
N THR A 21 -13.81 5.30 -8.94
CA THR A 21 -13.00 5.41 -10.17
C THR A 21 -11.91 6.47 -10.07
N LYS A 22 -12.12 7.51 -9.24
CA LYS A 22 -11.17 8.62 -9.02
C LYS A 22 -11.08 8.95 -7.54
N PRO A 23 -10.44 8.08 -6.72
CA PRO A 23 -10.35 8.31 -5.30
C PRO A 23 -9.47 9.54 -5.01
N THR A 24 -9.95 10.42 -4.13
CA THR A 24 -9.18 11.57 -3.67
C THR A 24 -8.08 11.13 -2.71
N GLY A 25 -6.98 11.88 -2.65
CA GLY A 25 -5.86 11.61 -1.74
C GLY A 25 -6.27 11.25 -0.30
N PRO A 26 -7.12 12.05 0.37
CA PRO A 26 -7.59 11.72 1.72
C PRO A 26 -8.43 10.43 1.76
N ALA A 27 -9.29 10.17 0.78
CA ALA A 27 -10.10 8.94 0.75
C ALA A 27 -9.25 7.68 0.71
N VAL A 28 -8.10 7.71 0.02
CA VAL A 28 -7.15 6.59 -0.01
C VAL A 28 -6.50 6.35 1.35
N VAL A 29 -6.13 7.42 2.06
CA VAL A 29 -5.48 7.33 3.39
C VAL A 29 -6.46 6.84 4.45
N TRP A 30 -7.71 7.32 4.42
CA TRP A 30 -8.77 6.83 5.31
C TRP A 30 -9.08 5.35 5.11
N ASN A 31 -8.79 4.81 3.92
CA ASN A 31 -8.97 3.42 3.54
C ASN A 31 -7.72 2.54 3.86
N PHE A 32 -6.89 2.93 4.84
CA PHE A 32 -5.73 2.13 5.23
C PHE A 32 -6.15 0.90 6.05
N MET A 33 -5.65 -0.27 5.65
CA MET A 33 -5.87 -1.50 6.38
C MET A 33 -4.86 -1.64 7.52
N PHE A 34 -5.17 -2.45 8.53
CA PHE A 34 -4.22 -2.83 9.59
C PHE A 34 -2.84 -3.23 9.03
N TRP A 35 -2.82 -3.98 7.93
CA TRP A 35 -1.58 -4.40 7.27
C TRP A 35 -0.74 -3.25 6.69
N ASP A 36 -1.39 -2.17 6.25
CA ASP A 36 -0.71 -0.98 5.75
C ASP A 36 0.00 -0.25 6.90
N TYR A 37 -0.64 -0.16 8.07
CA TYR A 37 0.00 0.36 9.29
C TYR A 37 1.15 -0.54 9.78
N CYS A 38 0.99 -1.86 9.75
CA CYS A 38 2.07 -2.79 10.08
C CYS A 38 3.29 -2.58 9.18
N ARG A 39 3.08 -2.36 7.87
CA ARG A 39 4.17 -2.08 6.92
C ARG A 39 4.90 -0.78 7.25
N LEU A 40 4.21 0.26 7.69
CA LEU A 40 4.83 1.52 8.11
C LEU A 40 5.73 1.32 9.32
N VAL A 41 5.22 0.67 10.37
CA VAL A 41 5.96 0.45 11.61
C VAL A 41 7.16 -0.47 11.39
N LEU A 42 6.96 -1.58 10.66
CA LEU A 42 8.05 -2.50 10.33
C LEU A 42 9.07 -1.86 9.41
N GLY A 43 8.64 -1.07 8.42
CA GLY A 43 9.52 -0.30 7.54
C GLY A 43 10.41 0.64 8.34
N ALA A 44 9.81 1.43 9.25
CA ALA A 44 10.53 2.34 10.15
C ALA A 44 11.56 1.60 11.00
N ALA A 45 11.19 0.48 11.60
CA ALA A 45 12.07 -0.32 12.45
C ALA A 45 13.26 -0.87 11.66
N VAL A 46 13.02 -1.46 10.49
CA VAL A 46 14.08 -2.00 9.61
C VAL A 46 14.99 -0.86 9.14
N GLY A 47 14.44 0.26 8.70
CA GLY A 47 15.23 1.42 8.28
C GLY A 47 16.06 2.00 9.42
N GLY A 48 15.54 2.04 10.65
CA GLY A 48 16.26 2.47 11.84
C GLY A 48 17.47 1.58 12.15
N VAL A 49 17.28 0.25 12.10
CA VAL A 49 18.37 -0.73 12.30
C VAL A 49 19.44 -0.60 11.21
N VAL A 50 19.03 -0.50 9.95
CA VAL A 50 19.94 -0.33 8.80
C VAL A 50 20.71 0.99 8.90
N GLY A 51 20.05 2.08 9.26
CA GLY A 51 20.68 3.40 9.44
C GLY A 51 21.63 3.44 10.64
N PHE A 52 21.35 2.70 11.71
CA PHE A 52 22.26 2.58 12.84
C PHE A 52 23.54 1.79 12.49
N ALA A 53 23.39 0.71 11.72
CA ALA A 53 24.51 -0.12 11.28
C ALA A 53 25.43 0.62 10.29
N GLY A 54 24.85 1.34 9.32
CA GLY A 54 25.60 2.07 8.29
C GLY A 54 26.08 3.47 8.70
N GLY A 55 25.51 4.08 9.74
CA GLY A 55 25.68 5.50 10.04
C GLY A 55 26.97 5.93 10.76
N LYS A 56 28.09 5.20 10.68
CA LYS A 56 29.35 5.69 11.33
C LYS A 56 29.87 6.96 10.62
N PRO A 57 30.30 8.02 11.34
CA PRO A 57 30.39 8.15 12.80
C PRO A 57 29.07 8.58 13.49
N VAL A 58 28.14 9.23 12.80
CA VAL A 58 26.91 9.78 13.41
C VAL A 58 25.71 8.83 13.32
N ARG A 59 25.76 7.74 14.09
CA ARG A 59 24.80 6.62 13.98
C ARG A 59 23.35 7.02 14.29
N ARG A 60 23.16 7.93 15.25
CA ARG A 60 21.83 8.35 15.72
C ARG A 60 21.07 9.14 14.65
N GLN A 61 21.75 10.04 13.95
CA GLN A 61 21.12 10.79 12.86
C GLN A 61 20.87 9.89 11.66
N GLY A 62 21.84 9.03 11.31
CA GLY A 62 21.69 8.02 10.25
C GLY A 62 20.49 7.09 10.48
N SER A 63 20.25 6.65 11.71
CA SER A 63 19.08 5.84 12.04
C SER A 63 17.75 6.59 11.85
N PHE A 64 17.68 7.86 12.24
CA PHE A 64 16.44 8.64 12.06
C PHE A 64 16.16 8.93 10.59
N TYR A 65 17.18 9.28 9.81
CA TYR A 65 17.01 9.55 8.37
C TYR A 65 16.58 8.30 7.61
N MET A 66 17.21 7.15 7.86
CA MET A 66 16.85 5.90 7.19
C MET A 66 15.50 5.33 7.67
N ALA A 67 15.16 5.49 8.96
CA ALA A 67 13.81 5.18 9.45
C ALA A 67 12.76 6.05 8.77
N GLY A 68 13.01 7.36 8.64
CA GLY A 68 12.11 8.27 7.92
C GLY A 68 11.93 7.85 6.46
N LEU A 69 13.03 7.70 5.71
CA LEU A 69 13.00 7.34 4.29
C LEU A 69 12.30 6.00 4.04
N SER A 70 12.62 4.96 4.82
CA SER A 70 11.95 3.66 4.70
C SER A 70 10.45 3.76 5.00
N THR A 71 10.06 4.54 6.01
CA THR A 71 8.64 4.78 6.32
C THR A 71 7.93 5.47 5.17
N PHE A 72 8.56 6.46 4.52
CA PHE A 72 8.00 7.13 3.34
C PHE A 72 7.80 6.17 2.15
N VAL A 73 8.77 5.29 1.90
CA VAL A 73 8.65 4.28 0.84
C VAL A 73 7.52 3.29 1.15
N CYS A 74 7.42 2.84 2.41
CA CYS A 74 6.33 1.97 2.86
C CYS A 74 4.96 2.68 2.80
N PHE A 75 4.91 3.99 3.04
CA PHE A 75 3.71 4.79 2.89
C PHE A 75 3.26 4.84 1.44
N ALA A 76 4.16 5.13 0.50
CA ALA A 76 3.84 5.14 -0.92
C ALA A 76 3.32 3.77 -1.40
N ALA A 77 3.97 2.68 -0.99
CA ALA A 77 3.53 1.32 -1.32
C ALA A 77 2.16 0.97 -0.74
N SER A 78 1.86 1.45 0.46
CA SER A 78 0.57 1.27 1.13
C SER A 78 -0.52 2.12 0.49
N PHE A 79 -0.21 3.36 0.16
CA PHE A 79 -1.10 4.27 -0.56
C PHE A 79 -1.49 3.71 -1.93
N GLN A 80 -0.51 3.22 -2.70
CA GLN A 80 -0.77 2.53 -3.96
C GLN A 80 -1.63 1.28 -3.74
N SER A 81 -1.37 0.52 -2.66
CA SER A 81 -2.14 -0.67 -2.33
C SER A 81 -3.61 -0.36 -2.05
N SER A 82 -3.89 0.68 -1.27
CA SER A 82 -5.26 1.14 -0.98
C SER A 82 -5.93 1.73 -2.22
N TYR A 83 -5.21 2.53 -3.01
CA TYR A 83 -5.72 3.05 -4.28
C TYR A 83 -6.19 1.94 -5.22
N LEU A 84 -5.37 0.89 -5.38
CA LEU A 84 -5.69 -0.26 -6.23
C LEU A 84 -6.88 -1.08 -5.72
N ARG A 85 -7.17 -1.09 -4.40
CA ARG A 85 -8.39 -1.72 -3.86
C ARG A 85 -9.64 -0.91 -4.22
N LEU A 86 -9.58 0.42 -4.16
CA LEU A 86 -10.71 1.30 -4.49
C LEU A 86 -11.08 1.27 -5.97
N VAL A 87 -10.07 1.19 -6.85
CA VAL A 87 -10.23 1.10 -8.30
C VAL A 87 -10.57 -0.33 -8.76
N GLY A 88 -10.61 -1.31 -7.86
CA GLY A 88 -11.01 -2.69 -8.19
C GLY A 88 -9.93 -3.53 -8.89
N GLN A 89 -8.67 -3.12 -8.81
CA GLN A 89 -7.52 -3.88 -9.34
C GLN A 89 -6.99 -4.90 -8.33
N ARG A 90 -7.33 -4.75 -7.05
CA ARG A 90 -6.98 -5.68 -5.95
C ARG A 90 -8.24 -6.12 -5.20
N PRO A 91 -8.18 -7.28 -4.51
CA PRO A 91 -9.31 -7.77 -3.73
C PRO A 91 -9.69 -6.76 -2.65
N ASN A 92 -10.98 -6.42 -2.60
CA ASN A 92 -11.54 -5.32 -1.81
C ASN A 92 -12.80 -5.75 -1.02
N GLU A 93 -12.87 -7.01 -0.58
CA GLU A 93 -14.02 -7.58 0.15
C GLU A 93 -14.48 -6.71 1.33
N LYS A 94 -13.53 -6.23 2.13
CA LYS A 94 -13.82 -5.42 3.32
C LYS A 94 -14.37 -4.04 2.96
N GLU A 95 -13.86 -3.44 1.90
CA GLU A 95 -14.30 -2.12 1.44
C GLU A 95 -15.67 -2.20 0.79
N CYS A 96 -15.93 -3.26 0.02
CA CYS A 96 -17.25 -3.55 -0.52
C CYS A 96 -18.29 -3.73 0.60
N LYS A 97 -17.96 -4.48 1.65
CA LYS A 97 -18.82 -4.63 2.84
C LYS A 97 -19.08 -3.29 3.55
N ALA A 98 -18.07 -2.43 3.66
CA ALA A 98 -18.20 -1.13 4.29
C ALA A 98 -19.16 -0.19 3.53
N VAL A 99 -19.17 -0.27 2.20
CA VAL A 99 -20.03 0.55 1.33
C VAL A 99 -21.37 -0.12 1.00
N GLY A 100 -21.55 -1.40 1.36
CA GLY A 100 -22.77 -2.17 1.05
C GLY A 100 -22.85 -2.64 -0.41
N VAL A 101 -21.71 -2.73 -1.10
CA VAL A 101 -21.63 -3.24 -2.48
C VAL A 101 -21.40 -4.75 -2.44
N GLU A 102 -22.11 -5.50 -3.30
CA GLU A 102 -21.92 -6.94 -3.40
C GLU A 102 -20.52 -7.27 -3.95
N PHE A 103 -19.75 -8.06 -3.20
CA PHE A 103 -18.43 -8.51 -3.64
C PHE A 103 -18.59 -9.63 -4.66
N LYS A 104 -18.47 -9.29 -5.94
CA LYS A 104 -18.36 -10.29 -7.01
C LYS A 104 -16.90 -10.69 -7.18
N LYS A 105 -16.57 -11.92 -6.78
CA LYS A 105 -15.24 -12.48 -7.05
C LYS A 105 -15.10 -12.68 -8.56
N PRO A 106 -13.97 -12.28 -9.19
CA PRO A 106 -13.74 -12.57 -10.59
C PRO A 106 -13.75 -14.09 -10.79
N SER A 107 -14.68 -14.56 -11.62
CA SER A 107 -14.65 -15.90 -12.20
C SER A 107 -13.51 -15.92 -13.20
N PHE A 108 -12.34 -16.38 -12.76
CA PHE A 108 -11.25 -16.73 -13.67
C PHE A 108 -11.73 -17.97 -14.45
N CYS A 109 -12.07 -17.77 -15.72
CA CYS A 109 -12.21 -18.84 -16.71
C CYS A 109 -10.82 -19.13 -17.27
#